data_AF-A0A0A2EC47-F1
#
_entry.id   AF-A0A0A2EC47-F1
#
_cell.length_a   1.000
_cell.length_b   1.000
_cell.length_c   1.000
_cell.angle_alpha   90.00
_cell.angle_beta   90.00
_cell.angle_gamma   90.00
#
_symmetry.space_group_name_H-M   'P 1'
#
loop_
_entity.id
_entity.type
_entity.pdbx_description
1 polymer ?
#
loop_
_entity_poly.entity_id
_entity_poly.type
_entity_poly.pdbx_seq_one_letter_code
_entity_poly.pdbx_strand_id
1 'polypeptide(L)'
;MKANLILYFDHDENPDADRNPELAELLMNFGLYCEEARFTFQTLPRIGEYIVAEPLLREWIGDKKWVKPCPGDEALRKIHKALYTGSFRVEEIYHHFDTCTIHCSDIHYKISQD
;
A
#
# COMPACT_ATOMS: atom_id res chain seq x y z
N MET A 1 11.93 -13.11 -6.86
CA MET A 1 10.58 -13.59 -7.24
C MET A 1 9.68 -12.38 -7.43
N LYS A 2 8.66 -12.42 -8.30
CA LYS A 2 7.74 -11.30 -8.50
C LYS A 2 6.45 -11.51 -7.72
N ALA A 3 5.93 -10.46 -7.09
CA ALA A 3 4.65 -10.48 -6.39
C ALA A 3 3.85 -9.20 -6.66
N ASN A 4 2.52 -9.30 -6.65
CA ASN A 4 1.65 -8.13 -6.51
C ASN A 4 1.23 -7.95 -5.04
N LEU A 5 0.80 -6.75 -4.70
CA LEU A 5 0.44 -6.38 -3.33
C LEU A 5 -1.03 -5.97 -3.28
N ILE A 6 -1.77 -6.45 -2.29
CA ILE A 6 -3.11 -5.95 -1.95
C ILE A 6 -2.96 -5.16 -0.66
N LEU A 7 -3.29 -3.86 -0.71
CA LEU A 7 -3.07 -2.93 0.39
C LEU A 7 -4.38 -2.61 1.12
N TYR A 8 -4.35 -2.68 2.45
CA TYR A 8 -5.43 -2.22 3.33
C TYR A 8 -4.96 -0.98 4.11
N PHE A 9 -5.67 0.14 3.96
CA PHE A 9 -5.29 1.40 4.60
C PHE A 9 -6.09 1.65 5.88
N ASP A 10 -5.44 2.18 6.92
CA ASP A 10 -6.13 2.60 8.17
C ASP A 10 -7.22 3.63 7.91
N HIS A 11 -7.02 4.48 6.89
CA HIS A 11 -8.00 5.48 6.45
C HIS A 11 -9.37 4.87 6.10
N ASP A 12 -9.41 3.64 5.60
CA ASP A 12 -10.65 2.98 5.20
C ASP A 12 -11.42 2.43 6.43
N GLU A 13 -10.71 2.10 7.50
CA GLU A 13 -11.23 1.46 8.72
C GLU A 13 -11.50 2.45 9.87
N ASN A 14 -11.03 3.69 9.77
CA ASN A 14 -11.18 4.69 10.82
C ASN A 14 -12.44 5.55 10.61
N PRO A 15 -13.53 5.36 11.40
CA PRO A 15 -14.76 6.13 11.25
C PRO A 15 -14.63 7.60 11.64
N ASP A 16 -13.57 7.97 12.38
CA ASP A 16 -13.28 9.34 12.80
C ASP A 16 -12.35 10.07 11.81
N ALA A 17 -11.81 9.38 10.80
CA ALA A 17 -11.06 10.03 9.75
C ALA A 17 -12.01 10.89 8.91
N ASP A 18 -11.75 12.19 8.84
CA ASP A 18 -12.42 13.07 7.88
C ASP A 18 -12.36 12.39 6.51
N ARG A 19 -13.52 12.01 5.97
CA ARG A 19 -13.65 11.38 4.65
C ARG A 19 -13.31 12.41 3.59
N ASN A 20 -12.02 12.65 3.40
CA ASN A 20 -11.48 13.48 2.35
C ASN A 20 -11.57 12.69 1.03
N PRO A 21 -12.50 13.01 0.12
CA PRO A 21 -12.72 12.22 -1.07
C PRO A 21 -11.51 12.19 -1.99
N GLU A 22 -10.72 13.26 -2.02
CA GLU A 22 -9.48 13.32 -2.80
C GLU A 22 -8.42 12.35 -2.26
N LEU A 23 -8.34 12.18 -0.94
CA LEU A 23 -7.41 11.24 -0.34
C LEU A 23 -7.86 9.80 -0.57
N ALA A 24 -9.15 9.52 -0.45
CA ALA A 24 -9.70 8.19 -0.74
C ALA A 24 -9.46 7.78 -2.20
N GLU A 25 -9.73 8.68 -3.16
CA GLU A 25 -9.43 8.44 -4.58
C GLU A 25 -7.94 8.18 -4.82
N LEU A 26 -7.07 8.95 -4.14
CA LEU A 26 -5.62 8.81 -4.24
C LEU A 26 -5.12 7.47 -3.69
N LEU A 27 -5.59 7.05 -2.52
CA LEU A 27 -5.25 5.77 -1.89
C LEU A 27 -5.75 4.59 -2.73
N MET A 28 -6.98 4.69 -3.26
CA MET A 28 -7.52 3.68 -4.17
C MET A 28 -6.70 3.58 -5.46
N ASN A 29 -6.31 4.71 -6.07
CA ASN A 29 -5.48 4.71 -7.27
C ASN A 29 -4.11 4.06 -7.02
N PHE A 30 -3.50 4.30 -5.85
CA PHE A 30 -2.26 3.67 -5.45
C PHE A 30 -2.43 2.17 -5.15
N GLY A 31 -3.51 1.77 -4.46
CA GLY A 31 -3.86 0.37 -4.21
C GLY A 31 -4.00 -0.43 -5.50
N LEU A 32 -4.76 0.09 -6.47
CA LEU A 32 -4.92 -0.52 -7.80
C LEU A 32 -3.59 -0.68 -8.54
N TYR A 33 -2.69 0.30 -8.44
CA TYR A 33 -1.36 0.18 -9.01
C TYR A 33 -0.61 -1.01 -8.39
N CYS A 34 -0.65 -1.14 -7.06
CA CYS A 34 0.01 -2.22 -6.33
C CYS A 34 -0.55 -3.61 -6.66
N GLU A 35 -1.85 -3.70 -6.95
CA GLU A 35 -2.51 -4.94 -7.36
C GLU A 35 -2.08 -5.42 -8.75
N GLU A 36 -1.89 -4.48 -9.69
CA GLU A 36 -1.49 -4.79 -11.07
C GLU A 36 0.03 -4.93 -11.24
N ALA A 37 0.81 -4.14 -10.47
CA ALA A 37 2.25 -4.14 -10.54
C ALA A 37 2.87 -5.46 -10.05
N ARG A 38 4.03 -5.79 -10.62
CA ARG A 38 4.80 -7.00 -10.26
C ARG A 38 6.13 -6.59 -9.66
N PHE A 39 6.13 -6.40 -8.35
CA PHE A 39 7.30 -6.00 -7.58
C PHE A 39 8.28 -7.17 -7.44
N THR A 40 9.56 -6.87 -7.62
CA THR A 40 10.61 -7.87 -7.46
C THR A 40 11.18 -7.80 -6.05
N PHE A 41 11.09 -8.91 -5.32
CA PHE A 41 11.70 -9.05 -4.01
C PHE A 41 12.93 -9.96 -4.11
N GLN A 42 14.01 -9.58 -3.42
CA GLN A 42 15.20 -10.43 -3.25
C GLN A 42 14.83 -11.72 -2.53
N THR A 43 14.07 -11.59 -1.43
CA THR A 43 13.42 -12.67 -0.70
C THR A 43 11.96 -12.25 -0.48
N LEU A 44 11.01 -13.16 -0.70
CA LEU A 44 9.61 -12.84 -0.36
C LEU A 44 9.51 -12.49 1.13
N PRO A 45 8.80 -11.40 1.48
CA PRO A 45 8.60 -11.06 2.87
C PRO A 45 7.76 -12.13 3.56
N ARG A 46 7.88 -12.23 4.88
CA ARG A 46 7.13 -13.18 5.71
C ARG A 46 5.96 -12.49 6.39
N ILE A 47 4.96 -13.28 6.79
CA ILE A 47 3.86 -12.79 7.63
C ILE A 47 4.44 -12.15 8.90
N GLY A 48 3.96 -10.94 9.20
CA GLY A 48 4.43 -10.09 10.29
C GLY A 48 5.62 -9.17 9.97
N GLU A 49 6.29 -9.36 8.82
CA GLU A 49 7.31 -8.42 8.35
C GLU A 49 6.68 -7.17 7.73
N TYR A 50 7.48 -6.13 7.53
CA TYR A 50 7.04 -4.85 7.01
C TYR A 50 7.67 -4.55 5.66
N ILE A 51 6.84 -4.11 4.71
CA ILE A 51 7.27 -3.58 3.42
C ILE A 51 7.27 -2.06 3.52
N VAL A 52 8.41 -1.42 3.29
CA VAL A 52 8.50 0.05 3.32
C VAL A 52 7.70 0.63 2.14
N ALA A 53 6.86 1.64 2.40
CA ALA A 53 5.98 2.20 1.38
C ALA A 53 6.73 3.07 0.33
N GLU A 54 7.79 3.75 0.75
CA GLU A 54 8.50 4.76 -0.06
C GLU A 54 8.98 4.25 -1.44
N PRO A 55 9.62 3.09 -1.57
CA PRO A 55 10.01 2.58 -2.89
C PRO A 55 8.81 2.31 -3.80
N LEU A 56 7.71 1.78 -3.26
CA LEU A 56 6.49 1.49 -4.01
C LEU A 56 5.85 2.78 -4.52
N LEU A 57 5.79 3.80 -3.66
CA LEU A 57 5.28 5.13 -4.00
C LEU A 57 6.12 5.78 -5.10
N ARG A 58 7.46 5.73 -5.00
CA ARG A 58 8.34 6.27 -6.05
C ARG A 58 8.17 5.56 -7.39
N GLU A 59 7.99 4.24 -7.37
CA GLU A 59 7.75 3.46 -8.58
C GLU A 59 6.42 3.87 -9.24
N TRP A 60 5.35 3.93 -8.45
CA TRP A 60 4.04 4.41 -8.89
C TRP A 60 4.10 5.83 -9.46
N ILE A 61 4.76 6.77 -8.77
CA ILE A 61 4.94 8.15 -9.24
C ILE A 61 5.73 8.23 -10.54
N GLY A 62 6.77 7.41 -10.66
CA GLY A 62 7.63 7.35 -11.85
C GLY A 62 6.97 6.70 -13.07
N ASP A 63 5.91 5.91 -12.88
CA ASP A 63 5.21 5.27 -14.00
C ASP A 63 4.42 6.29 -14.83
N LYS A 64 4.88 6.51 -16.06
CA LYS A 64 4.27 7.44 -17.04
C LYS A 64 3.00 6.87 -17.70
N LYS A 65 2.79 5.55 -17.63
CA LYS A 65 1.59 4.89 -18.19
C LYS A 65 0.43 4.92 -17.20
N TRP A 66 0.72 5.04 -15.91
CA TRP A 66 -0.30 5.11 -14.87
C TRP A 66 -0.80 6.53 -14.65
N VAL A 67 -2.10 6.77 -14.90
CA VAL A 67 -2.74 8.08 -14.70
C VAL A 67 -3.05 8.27 -13.21
N LYS A 68 -2.54 9.37 -12.66
CA LYS A 68 -2.70 9.74 -11.24
C LYS A 68 -3.76 10.84 -11.11
N PRO A 69 -4.52 10.87 -10.01
CA PRO A 69 -5.57 11.88 -9.80
C PRO A 69 -5.00 13.28 -9.51
N CYS A 70 -3.72 13.40 -9.13
CA CYS A 70 -3.06 14.69 -8.90
C CYS A 70 -1.55 14.64 -9.25
N PRO A 71 -0.84 15.80 -9.28
CA PRO A 71 0.60 15.86 -9.53
C PRO A 71 1.42 15.01 -8.55
N GLY A 72 2.53 14.44 -9.01
CA GLY A 72 3.28 13.44 -8.24
C GLY A 72 3.80 13.90 -6.88
N ASP A 73 4.34 15.12 -6.78
CA ASP A 73 4.82 15.66 -5.50
C ASP A 73 3.67 15.90 -4.50
N GLU A 74 2.49 16.27 -5.02
CA GLU A 74 1.29 16.43 -4.22
C GLU A 74 0.76 15.06 -3.74
N ALA A 75 0.73 14.08 -4.64
CA ALA A 75 0.33 12.70 -4.35
C ALA A 75 1.19 12.09 -3.24
N LEU A 76 2.52 12.18 -3.35
CA LEU A 76 3.45 11.69 -2.33
C LEU A 76 3.16 12.34 -0.98
N ARG A 77 3.07 13.67 -0.94
CA ARG A 77 2.83 14.40 0.30
C ARG A 77 1.50 14.02 0.95
N LYS A 78 0.44 13.82 0.16
CA LYS A 78 -0.89 13.42 0.65
C LYS A 78 -0.86 12.00 1.20
N ILE A 79 -0.31 11.03 0.46
CA ILE A 79 -0.22 9.63 0.91
C ILE A 79 0.69 9.51 2.13
N HIS A 80 1.87 10.14 2.15
CA HIS A 80 2.76 10.07 3.32
C HIS A 80 2.14 10.55 4.61
N LYS A 81 1.27 11.57 4.54
CA LYS A 81 0.53 12.05 5.72
C LYS A 81 -0.58 11.11 6.15
N ALA A 82 -1.12 10.35 5.20
CA ALA A 82 -2.20 9.40 5.44
C ALA A 82 -1.66 8.05 5.97
N LEU A 83 -0.45 7.66 5.55
CA LEU A 83 0.18 6.44 6.02
C LEU A 83 0.61 6.59 7.48
N TYR A 84 -0.01 5.82 8.36
CA TYR A 84 0.20 5.91 9.79
C TYR A 84 1.58 5.39 10.20
N THR A 85 2.02 4.27 9.60
CA THR A 85 3.29 3.61 9.95
C THR A 85 4.41 3.88 8.92
N GLY A 86 4.05 4.39 7.74
CA GLY A 86 4.96 4.54 6.60
C GLY A 86 5.44 3.20 6.01
N SER A 87 4.83 2.09 6.43
CA SER A 87 5.13 0.73 5.97
C SER A 87 3.83 -0.09 5.88
N PHE A 88 3.88 -1.25 5.25
CA PHE A 88 2.77 -2.19 5.18
C PHE A 88 3.17 -3.49 5.85
N ARG A 89 2.48 -3.86 6.93
CA ARG A 89 2.68 -5.16 7.59
C ARG A 89 2.10 -6.26 6.71
N VAL A 90 2.85 -7.33 6.50
CA VAL A 90 2.39 -8.49 5.74
C VAL A 90 1.46 -9.33 6.62
N GLU A 91 0.22 -9.45 6.18
CA GLU A 91 -0.82 -10.19 6.91
C GLU A 91 -1.00 -11.59 6.31
N GLU A 92 -1.02 -11.70 4.97
CA GLU A 92 -1.22 -12.99 4.30
C GLU A 92 -0.39 -13.08 3.01
N ILE A 93 -0.05 -14.32 2.61
CA ILE A 93 0.70 -14.59 1.38
C ILE A 93 0.05 -15.75 0.65
N TYR A 94 -0.41 -15.50 -0.56
CA TYR A 94 -1.01 -16.48 -1.44
C TYR A 94 -0.06 -16.81 -2.59
N HIS A 95 0.09 -18.10 -2.87
CA HIS A 95 0.86 -18.59 -4.01
C HIS A 95 -0.09 -19.27 -4.99
N HIS A 96 -0.11 -18.79 -6.23
CA HIS A 96 -0.90 -19.39 -7.29
C HIS A 96 -0.08 -19.45 -8.58
N PHE A 97 0.27 -20.67 -8.99
CA PHE A 97 1.17 -20.93 -10.12
C PHE A 97 2.44 -20.06 -10.06
N ASP A 98 2.66 -19.22 -11.08
CA ASP A 98 3.82 -18.34 -11.22
C ASP A 98 3.62 -16.97 -10.55
N THR A 99 2.52 -16.79 -9.81
CA THR A 99 2.15 -15.54 -9.16
C THR A 99 2.15 -15.69 -7.64
N CYS A 100 2.68 -14.66 -6.98
CA CYS A 100 2.60 -14.49 -5.54
C CYS A 100 1.82 -13.20 -5.28
N THR A 101 0.83 -13.27 -4.40
CA THR A 101 0.03 -12.13 -3.96
C THR A 101 0.20 -11.97 -2.46
N ILE A 102 0.61 -10.78 -2.04
CA ILE A 102 0.87 -10.48 -0.64
C ILE A 102 -0.20 -9.48 -0.18
N HIS A 103 -0.95 -9.84 0.85
CA HIS A 103 -1.86 -8.94 1.51
C HIS A 103 -1.10 -8.21 2.61
N CYS A 104 -1.16 -6.89 2.61
CA CYS A 104 -0.49 -6.09 3.61
C CYS A 104 -1.28 -4.85 4.01
N SER A 105 -1.06 -4.37 5.23
CA SER A 105 -1.86 -3.30 5.82
C SER A 105 -1.01 -2.23 6.50
N ASP A 106 -1.46 -0.98 6.43
CA ASP A 106 -0.95 0.14 7.24
C ASP A 106 -1.80 0.38 8.50
N ILE A 107 -2.73 -0.53 8.80
CA ILE A 107 -3.63 -0.47 9.96
C ILE A 107 -2.81 -0.63 11.24
N HIS A 108 -3.04 0.27 12.20
CA HIS A 108 -2.45 0.12 13.53
C HIS A 108 -3.32 -0.83 14.37
N TYR A 109 -2.86 -2.07 14.55
CA TYR A 109 -3.47 -2.94 15.55
C TYR A 109 -3.23 -2.34 16.93
N LYS A 110 -4.28 -1.78 17.56
CA LYS A 110 -4.26 -1.52 19.00
C LYS A 110 -3.97 -2.85 19.67
N ILE A 111 -2.78 -2.99 20.25
CA ILE A 111 -2.50 -4.10 21.16
C ILE A 111 -3.53 -3.94 22.28
N SER A 112 -4.53 -4.81 22.30
CA SER A 112 -5.45 -4.89 23.42
C SER A 112 -4.61 -5.29 24.62
N GLN A 113 -4.39 -4.35 25.54
CA GLN A 113 -3.84 -4.66 26.84
C GLN A 113 -4.96 -5.34 27.63
N ASP A 114 -5.03 -6.67 27.52
CA ASP A 114 -5.72 -7.52 28.50
C ASP A 114 -4.88 -7.62 29.78
#